data_AF-A0A432HYM4-F1
#
_entry.id   AF-A0A432HYM4-F1
#
_cell.length_a   1.000
_cell.length_b   1.000
_cell.length_c   1.000
_cell.angle_alpha   90.00
_cell.angle_beta   90.00
_cell.angle_gamma   90.00
#
_symmetry.space_group_name_H-M   'P 1'
#
loop_
_entity.id
_entity.type
_entity.pdbx_description
1 polymer ?
#
loop_
_entity_poly.entity_id
_entity_poly.type
_entity_poly.pdbx_seq_one_letter_code
_entity_poly.pdbx_strand_id
1 'polypeptide(L)'
;MRPHIAHILEIDGFLGAEWLERDTATDGSDAGKVRWTIHYRLRDRAALEVYQRDHAPALIREGLDKFGEHLTATRRVLEPGENLQPQPK
;
A
#
# COMPACT_ATOMS: atom_id res chain seq x y z
N MET A 1 11.71 3.24 -4.10
CA MET A 1 10.48 2.53 -3.70
C MET A 1 10.68 1.04 -3.42
N ARG A 2 11.28 0.25 -4.33
CA ARG A 2 11.53 -1.20 -4.12
C ARG A 2 12.13 -1.57 -2.75
N PRO A 3 13.19 -0.89 -2.25
CA PRO A 3 13.79 -1.26 -0.97
C PRO A 3 12.84 -1.09 0.22
N HIS A 4 11.98 -0.08 0.19
CA HIS A 4 11.00 0.16 1.25
C HIS A 4 9.88 -0.89 1.23
N ILE A 5 9.41 -1.31 0.05
CA ILE A 5 8.43 -2.42 -0.06
C ILE A 5 9.07 -3.71 0.46
N ALA A 6 10.32 -4.01 0.06
CA ALA A 6 11.05 -5.17 0.54
C ALA A 6 11.17 -5.18 2.07
N HIS A 7 11.52 -4.03 2.66
CA HIS A 7 11.58 -3.89 4.12
C HIS A 7 10.22 -4.13 4.81
N ILE A 8 9.12 -3.63 4.25
CA ILE A 8 7.78 -3.91 4.79
C ILE A 8 7.44 -5.40 4.71
N LEU A 9 7.86 -6.08 3.65
CA LEU A 9 7.63 -7.52 3.49
C LEU A 9 8.44 -8.39 4.46
N GLU A 10 9.42 -7.83 5.16
CA GLU A 10 10.15 -8.53 6.25
C GLU A 10 9.39 -8.52 7.58
N ILE A 11 8.35 -7.69 7.71
CA ILE A 11 7.52 -7.60 8.93
C ILE A 11 6.60 -8.82 9.03
N ASP A 12 6.54 -9.46 10.20
CA ASP A 12 5.69 -10.64 10.42
C ASP A 12 4.24 -10.36 10.03
N GLY A 13 3.64 -11.35 9.35
CA GLY A 13 2.27 -11.29 8.88
C GLY A 13 2.06 -10.60 7.54
N PHE A 14 3.08 -10.01 6.91
CA PHE A 14 3.00 -9.62 5.49
C PHE A 14 3.23 -10.83 4.58
N LEU A 15 2.33 -11.06 3.62
CA LEU A 15 2.35 -12.23 2.75
C LEU A 15 2.71 -11.90 1.30
N GLY A 16 2.79 -10.62 0.96
CA GLY A 16 3.11 -10.15 -0.39
C GLY A 16 2.63 -8.73 -0.65
N ALA A 17 3.10 -8.17 -1.76
CA ALA A 17 2.71 -6.85 -2.23
C ALA A 17 2.55 -6.84 -3.75
N GLU A 18 1.56 -6.11 -4.23
CA GLU A 18 1.45 -5.71 -5.63
C GLU A 18 1.77 -4.22 -5.74
N TRP A 19 2.64 -3.86 -6.69
CA TRP A 19 2.93 -2.47 -7.02
C TRP A 19 2.23 -2.12 -8.33
N LEU A 20 1.22 -1.27 -8.22
CA LEU A 20 0.38 -0.83 -9.33
C LEU A 20 0.68 0.63 -9.65
N GLU A 21 0.86 0.94 -10.94
CA GLU A 21 0.90 2.30 -11.44
C GLU A 21 -0.53 2.80 -11.66
N ARG A 22 -0.79 4.07 -11.36
CA ARG A 22 -2.09 4.67 -11.62
C ARG A 22 -2.10 5.35 -12.98
N ASP A 23 -3.11 5.04 -13.77
CA ASP A 23 -3.41 5.78 -14.98
C ASP A 23 -4.00 7.15 -14.61
N THR A 24 -3.24 8.21 -14.88
CA THR A 24 -3.62 9.59 -14.54
C THR A 24 -4.63 10.17 -15.52
N ALA A 25 -4.82 9.56 -16.70
CA ALA A 25 -5.77 10.06 -17.70
C ALA A 25 -7.23 9.81 -17.29
N THR A 26 -7.48 8.76 -16.51
CA THR A 26 -8.84 8.28 -16.17
C THR A 26 -9.32 8.70 -14.79
N ASP A 27 -8.42 9.15 -13.91
CA ASP A 27 -8.76 9.53 -12.53
C ASP A 27 -8.75 11.06 -12.28
N GLY A 28 -8.60 11.85 -13.35
CA GLY A 28 -8.59 13.32 -13.30
C GLY A 28 -7.40 13.90 -12.54
N SER A 29 -6.33 13.12 -12.36
CA SER A 29 -5.18 13.55 -11.58
C SER A 29 -4.14 14.32 -12.40
N ASP A 30 -3.39 15.17 -11.69
CA ASP A 30 -2.29 15.96 -12.24
C ASP A 30 -1.23 15.07 -12.89
N ALA A 31 -1.07 15.21 -14.21
CA ALA A 31 -0.11 14.46 -15.04
C ALA A 31 1.36 14.71 -14.65
N GLY A 32 1.65 15.77 -13.87
CA GLY A 32 2.99 16.05 -13.37
C GLY A 32 3.42 15.20 -12.15
N LYS A 33 2.52 14.37 -11.60
CA LYS A 33 2.81 13.58 -10.38
C LYS A 33 2.81 12.09 -10.67
N VAL A 34 3.88 11.43 -10.22
CA VAL A 34 3.91 9.96 -10.20
C VAL A 34 2.97 9.46 -9.10
N ARG A 35 2.09 8.52 -9.47
CA ARG A 35 1.10 7.95 -8.55
C ARG A 35 1.16 6.43 -8.58
N TRP A 36 1.32 5.85 -7.41
CA TRP A 36 1.34 4.40 -7.22
C TRP A 36 0.29 3.97 -6.21
N THR A 37 -0.19 2.75 -6.37
CA THR A 37 -0.96 2.02 -5.37
C THR A 37 -0.16 0.78 -5.00
N ILE A 38 0.17 0.63 -3.72
CA ILE A 38 0.76 -0.61 -3.22
C ILE A 38 -0.31 -1.37 -2.46
N HIS A 39 -0.62 -2.58 -2.93
CA HIS A 39 -1.58 -3.46 -2.27
C HIS A 39 -0.81 -4.52 -1.49
N TYR A 40 -0.83 -4.41 -0.16
CA TYR A 40 -0.23 -5.40 0.73
C TYR A 40 -1.29 -6.41 1.17
N ARG A 41 -0.94 -7.70 1.08
CA ARG A 41 -1.74 -8.79 1.63
C ARG A 41 -1.14 -9.22 2.97
N LEU A 42 -1.97 -9.22 4.01
CA LEU A 42 -1.57 -9.63 5.36
C LEU A 42 -2.23 -10.96 5.73
N ARG A 43 -1.65 -11.65 6.71
CA ARG A 43 -2.14 -12.92 7.26
C ARG A 43 -3.51 -12.78 7.90
N ASP A 44 -3.66 -11.76 8.73
CA ASP A 44 -4.85 -11.55 9.53
C ASP A 44 -4.92 -10.10 10.06
N ARG A 45 -6.00 -9.81 10.79
CA ARG A 45 -6.26 -8.52 11.41
C ARG A 45 -5.25 -8.18 12.53
N ALA A 46 -4.77 -9.17 13.27
CA ALA A 46 -3.83 -8.93 14.36
C ALA A 46 -2.45 -8.48 13.83
N ALA A 47 -1.99 -9.06 12.72
CA ALA A 47 -0.78 -8.61 12.02
C ALA A 47 -0.91 -7.15 11.55
N LEU A 48 -2.09 -6.76 11.06
CA LEU A 48 -2.36 -5.38 10.67
C LEU A 48 -2.28 -4.42 11.87
N GLU A 49 -2.83 -4.81 13.01
CA GLU A 49 -2.80 -4.00 14.24
C GLU A 49 -1.39 -3.85 14.80
N VAL A 50 -0.60 -4.93 14.82
CA VAL A 50 0.83 -4.89 15.18
C VAL A 50 1.59 -3.96 14.24
N TYR A 51 1.42 -4.09 12.93
CA TYR A 51 2.04 -3.18 11.96
C TYR A 51 1.68 -1.72 12.21
N GLN A 52 0.40 -1.42 12.45
CA GLN A 52 -0.06 -0.04 12.67
C GLN A 52 0.49 0.56 13.96
N ARG A 53 0.58 -0.24 15.03
CA ARG A 53 1.08 0.21 16.33
C ARG A 53 2.60 0.38 16.32
N ASP A 54 3.32 -0.62 15.81
CA ASP A 54 4.76 -0.77 16.08
C ASP A 54 5.65 -0.30 14.92
N HIS A 55 5.14 -0.33 13.67
CA HIS A 55 5.96 -0.09 12.49
C HIS A 55 5.53 1.15 11.68
N ALA A 56 4.22 1.33 11.48
CA ALA A 56 3.69 2.40 10.63
C ALA A 56 4.13 3.81 11.05
N PRO A 57 4.18 4.20 12.34
CA PRO A 57 4.60 5.54 12.73
C PRO A 57 6.03 5.88 12.30
N ALA A 58 6.95 4.93 12.44
CA ALA A 58 8.35 5.11 12.05
C ALA A 58 8.50 5.22 10.53
N LEU A 59 7.81 4.36 9.77
CA LEU A 59 7.84 4.36 8.31
C LEU A 59 7.21 5.62 7.71
N ILE A 60 6.12 6.12 8.30
CA ILE A 60 5.51 7.39 7.90
C ILE A 60 6.49 8.54 8.16
N ARG A 61 7.13 8.58 9.34
CA ARG A 61 8.12 9.61 9.64
C ARG A 61 9.30 9.57 8.68
N GLU A 62 9.84 8.39 8.38
CA GLU A 62 10.92 8.23 7.40
C GLU A 62 10.53 8.78 6.01
N GLY A 63 9.29 8.54 5.57
CA GLY A 63 8.77 9.10 4.32
C GLY A 63 8.69 10.63 4.34
N LEU A 64 8.17 11.20 5.43
CA LEU A 64 8.08 12.65 5.60
C LEU A 64 9.47 13.29 5.71
N ASP A 65 10.42 12.69 6.41
CA ASP A 65 11.79 13.19 6.54
C ASP A 65 12.50 13.19 5.18
N LYS A 66 12.21 12.21 4.31
CA LYS A 66 12.84 12.10 2.99
C LYS A 66 12.22 12.99 1.92
N PHE A 67 10.90 13.19 1.97
CA PHE A 67 10.15 13.79 0.85
C PHE A 67 9.36 15.05 1.23
N GLY A 68 9.16 15.31 2.52
CA GLY A 68 8.43 16.47 3.02
C GLY A 68 7.05 16.62 2.37
N GLU A 69 6.74 17.84 1.94
CA GLU A 69 5.47 18.21 1.30
C GLU A 69 5.24 17.59 -0.08
N HIS A 70 6.28 16.98 -0.68
CA HIS A 70 6.18 16.31 -1.97
C HIS A 70 5.60 14.90 -1.87
N LEU A 71 5.38 14.38 -0.65
CA LEU A 71 4.75 13.09 -0.41
C LEU A 71 3.33 13.28 0.13
N THR A 72 2.37 12.63 -0.52
CA THR A 72 1.04 12.42 0.03
C THR A 72 0.69 10.94 -0.10
N ALA A 73 0.16 10.36 0.96
CA ALA A 73 -0.28 8.97 0.99
C ALA A 73 -1.66 8.87 1.64
N THR A 74 -2.49 7.96 1.14
CA THR A 74 -3.75 7.57 1.78
C THR A 74 -3.77 6.05 1.93
N ARG A 75 -4.49 5.56 2.94
CA ARG A 75 -4.56 4.13 3.25
C ARG A 75 -6.01 3.69 3.38
N ARG A 76 -6.29 2.49 2.89
CA ARG A 76 -7.55 1.78 3.10
C ARG A 76 -7.24 0.38 3.62
N VAL A 77 -8.11 -0.12 4.50
CA VAL A 77 -8.11 -1.52 4.93
C VAL A 77 -9.21 -2.21 4.16
N LEU A 78 -8.87 -3.27 3.45
CA LEU A 78 -9.80 -4.08 2.67
C LEU A 78 -9.97 -5.41 3.38
N GLU A 79 -11.21 -5.86 3.50
CA GLU A 79 -11.53 -7.23 3.93
C GLU A 79 -11.87 -8.05 2.67
N PRO A 80 -11.52 -9.35 2.62
CA PRO A 80 -11.91 -10.20 1.50
C PRO A 80 -13.43 -10.20 1.36
N GLY A 81 -13.90 -9.74 0.21
CA GLY A 81 -15.29 -9.89 -0.21
C GLY A 81 -15.54 -11.25 -0.87
N GLU A 82 -16.61 -11.31 -1.65
CA GLU A 82 -16.89 -12.48 -2.49
C GLU A 82 -15.88 -12.58 -3.64
N ASN A 83 -15.37 -13.79 -3.88
CA ASN A 83 -14.49 -14.05 -5.02
C ASN A 83 -15.35 -14.28 -6.27
N LEU A 84 -15.61 -13.20 -7.00
CA LEU A 84 -16.44 -13.25 -8.21
C LEU A 84 -15.58 -13.68 -9.40
N GLN A 85 -15.87 -14.85 -9.94
CA GLN A 85 -15.32 -15.30 -11.22
C GLN A 85 -16.36 -15.12 -12.34
N PRO A 86 -15.93 -14.79 -13.57
CA PRO A 86 -16.84 -14.78 -14.70
C PRO A 86 -17.45 -16.18 -14.88
N GLN A 87 -18.77 -16.26 -14.97
CA GLN A 87 -19.45 -17.51 -15.28
C GLN A 87 -19.11 -17.92 -16.73
N PRO A 88 -18.83 -19.20 -16.99
CA PRO A 88 -18.71 -19.69 -18.36
C PRO A 88 -20.03 -19.44 -19.10
N LYS A 89 -19.94 -18.98 -20.35
CA LYS A 89 -21.08 -18.74 -21.23
C LYS A 89 -21.77 -20.03 -21.63
#